data_AF-A0A3B9KN37-F1
#
_entry.id   AF-A0A3B9KN37-F1
#
_cell.length_a   1.000
_cell.length_b   1.000
_cell.length_c   1.000
_cell.angle_alpha   90.00
_cell.angle_beta   90.00
_cell.angle_gamma   90.00
#
_symmetry.space_group_name_H-M   'P 1'
#
loop_
_entity.id
_entity.type
_entity.pdbx_description
1 polymer ?
#
loop_
_entity_poly.entity_id
_entity_poly.type
_entity_poly.pdbx_seq_one_letter_code
_entity_poly.pdbx_strand_id
1 'polypeptide(L)'
;AAGLGKNFFISGSTEDNVPTNMTGVGTCVIGLVHEPDFRPGISHPGDCIVCIGLPKSAPVDTVRVNDPEILASKDLLTIQSLPGIHDILPVGSHGAGFEMEQMACSAGFTAEPVTSSIDLKKSGGPSTCVIASMTEEAFKTLHNYIASPINKIGVVQPVK
;
A
#
# COMPACT_ATOMS: atom_id res chain seq x y z
N ALA A 1 1.51 -10.07 15.08
CA ALA A 1 1.59 -8.81 15.85
C ALA A 1 1.97 -7.68 14.90
N ALA A 2 1.44 -6.46 15.09
CA ALA A 2 1.63 -5.33 14.17
C ALA A 2 3.04 -4.70 14.17
N GLY A 3 4.05 -5.39 14.72
CA GLY A 3 5.45 -4.93 14.69
C GLY A 3 5.81 -3.77 15.63
N LEU A 4 4.89 -3.29 16.47
CA LEU A 4 5.05 -2.07 17.27
C LEU A 4 6.02 -2.17 18.47
N GLY A 5 6.62 -3.33 18.70
CA GLY A 5 7.56 -3.55 19.82
C GLY A 5 6.90 -3.63 21.19
N LYS A 6 7.72 -3.65 22.25
CA LYS A 6 7.26 -3.77 23.66
C LYS A 6 7.03 -2.42 24.36
N ASN A 7 7.63 -1.34 23.85
CA ASN A 7 7.53 0.01 24.42
C ASN A 7 6.57 0.88 23.59
N PHE A 8 5.40 0.35 23.28
CA PHE A 8 4.37 1.07 22.53
C PHE A 8 3.28 1.54 23.50
N PHE A 9 3.16 2.86 23.68
CA PHE A 9 2.14 3.43 24.55
C PHE A 9 0.78 3.34 23.88
N ILE A 10 -0.16 2.66 24.53
CA ILE A 10 -1.54 2.50 24.06
C ILE A 10 -2.46 3.13 25.09
N SER A 11 -3.34 4.01 24.63
CA SER A 11 -4.50 4.51 25.38
C SER A 11 -5.75 4.32 24.56
N GLY A 12 -6.91 4.21 25.22
CA GLY A 12 -8.20 4.11 24.55
C GLY A 12 -9.34 4.48 25.49
N SER A 13 -10.51 4.71 24.89
CA SER A 13 -11.79 4.89 25.59
C SER A 13 -12.83 4.04 24.89
N THR A 14 -13.85 3.61 25.64
CA THR A 14 -15.01 2.88 25.13
C THR A 14 -16.28 3.62 25.51
N GLU A 15 -17.37 3.38 24.77
CA GLU A 15 -18.72 3.88 25.09
C GLU A 15 -19.63 2.64 25.19
N ASP A 16 -19.55 1.92 26.31
CA ASP A 16 -20.20 0.61 26.50
C ASP A 16 -21.64 0.71 27.03
N ASN A 17 -22.07 1.91 27.39
CA ASN A 17 -23.38 2.27 27.92
C ASN A 17 -24.46 2.45 26.83
N VAL A 18 -24.11 2.41 25.54
CA VAL A 18 -25.05 2.55 24.43
C VAL A 18 -25.23 1.20 23.72
N PRO A 19 -26.46 0.69 23.57
CA PRO A 19 -26.72 -0.49 22.76
C PRO A 19 -26.34 -0.27 21.29
N THR A 20 -25.52 -1.16 20.73
CA THR A 20 -25.08 -1.08 19.32
C THR A 20 -25.39 -2.36 18.54
N ASN A 21 -25.75 -2.23 17.27
CA ASN A 21 -25.89 -3.38 16.36
C ASN A 21 -24.54 -3.88 15.81
N MET A 22 -23.47 -3.11 15.97
CA MET A 22 -22.10 -3.43 15.55
C MET A 22 -21.08 -2.66 16.39
N THR A 23 -19.88 -3.22 16.57
CA THR A 23 -18.76 -2.53 17.20
C THR A 23 -18.13 -1.53 16.23
N GLY A 24 -18.04 -0.26 16.63
CA GLY A 24 -17.19 0.74 15.97
C GLY A 24 -15.83 0.81 16.65
N VAL A 25 -14.75 0.88 15.88
CA VAL A 25 -13.39 1.07 16.41
C VAL A 25 -12.73 2.22 15.66
N GLY A 26 -12.30 3.25 16.39
CA GLY A 26 -11.44 4.31 15.89
C GLY A 26 -10.01 4.07 16.36
N THR A 27 -9.04 4.08 15.44
CA THR A 27 -7.61 3.95 15.78
C THR A 27 -6.86 5.19 15.33
N CYS A 28 -6.09 5.80 16.24
CA CYS A 28 -5.15 6.85 15.92
C CYS A 28 -3.73 6.36 16.21
N VAL A 29 -2.84 6.47 15.23
CA VAL A 29 -1.42 6.14 15.37
C VAL A 29 -0.63 7.41 15.08
N ILE A 30 0.28 7.76 16.00
CA ILE A 30 1.19 8.89 15.84
C ILE A 30 2.60 8.30 15.72
N GLY A 31 3.28 8.63 14.61
CA GLY A 31 4.66 8.26 14.36
C GLY A 31 5.54 9.50 14.19
N LEU A 32 6.80 9.40 14.57
CA LEU A 32 7.82 10.41 14.32
C LEU A 32 8.79 9.85 13.28
N VAL A 33 9.21 10.69 12.35
CA VAL A 33 10.14 10.35 11.27
C VAL A 33 11.07 11.53 11.05
N HIS A 34 12.34 11.26 10.77
CA HIS A 34 13.25 12.32 10.35
C HIS A 34 12.89 12.74 8.93
N GLU A 35 13.00 14.03 8.62
CA GLU A 35 12.63 14.57 7.30
C GLU A 35 13.29 13.82 6.12
N PRO A 36 14.58 13.43 6.16
CA PRO A 36 15.19 12.66 5.07
C PRO A 36 14.64 11.24 4.90
N ASP A 37 14.00 10.69 5.94
CA ASP A 37 13.40 9.36 5.94
C ASP A 37 11.91 9.39 5.54
N PHE A 38 11.34 10.58 5.31
CA PHE A 38 9.95 10.73 4.86
C PHE A 38 9.83 10.40 3.38
N ARG A 39 9.11 9.33 3.07
CA ARG A 39 8.99 8.76 1.72
C ARG A 39 7.79 9.20 0.88
N PRO A 40 6.61 9.54 1.43
CA PRO A 40 5.50 9.93 0.60
C PRO A 40 5.86 11.09 -0.34
N GLY A 41 5.55 10.95 -1.63
CA GLY A 41 5.79 11.99 -2.64
C GLY A 41 7.20 12.03 -3.22
N ILE A 42 8.03 10.99 -3.06
CA ILE A 42 9.40 10.96 -3.60
C ILE A 42 9.57 10.14 -4.88
N SER A 43 8.47 9.78 -5.56
CA SER A 43 8.52 9.06 -6.85
C SER A 43 9.32 9.83 -7.92
N HIS A 44 9.92 9.12 -8.87
CA HIS A 44 10.74 9.71 -9.94
C HIS A 44 10.21 9.37 -11.33
N PRO A 45 10.40 10.23 -12.35
CA PRO A 45 10.08 9.90 -13.74
C PRO A 45 10.81 8.64 -14.20
N GLY A 46 10.08 7.73 -14.86
CA GLY A 46 10.59 6.43 -15.28
C GLY A 46 10.39 5.30 -14.26
N ASP A 47 9.97 5.60 -13.03
CA ASP A 47 9.64 4.56 -12.05
C ASP A 47 8.50 3.68 -12.55
N CYS A 48 8.64 2.37 -12.34
CA CYS A 48 7.54 1.43 -12.41
C CYS A 48 6.61 1.67 -11.24
N ILE A 49 5.30 1.73 -11.51
CA ILE A 49 4.28 1.66 -10.48
C ILE A 49 3.73 0.24 -10.46
N VAL A 50 3.87 -0.43 -9.32
CA VAL A 50 3.60 -1.86 -9.16
C VAL A 50 2.61 -2.08 -8.03
N CYS A 51 1.54 -2.80 -8.30
CA CYS A 51 0.63 -3.32 -7.28
C CYS A 51 1.19 -4.62 -6.70
N ILE A 52 1.33 -4.66 -5.37
CA ILE A 52 1.89 -5.79 -4.62
C ILE A 52 0.79 -6.37 -3.73
N GLY A 53 0.45 -7.63 -3.96
CA GLY A 53 -0.81 -8.25 -3.54
C GLY A 53 -1.93 -8.00 -4.56
N LEU A 54 -3.11 -8.58 -4.30
CA LEU A 54 -4.31 -8.38 -5.12
C LEU A 54 -5.34 -7.52 -4.38
N PRO A 55 -6.02 -6.59 -5.08
CA PRO A 55 -7.15 -5.88 -4.51
C PRO A 55 -8.28 -6.85 -4.17
N LYS A 56 -8.66 -6.89 -2.89
CA LYS A 56 -9.75 -7.69 -2.34
C LYS A 56 -10.53 -6.87 -1.33
N SER A 57 -11.85 -6.93 -1.41
CA SER A 57 -12.74 -6.23 -0.47
C SER A 57 -14.02 -7.04 -0.23
N ALA A 58 -14.39 -7.16 1.04
CA ALA A 58 -15.70 -7.70 1.41
C ALA A 58 -16.82 -6.74 0.95
N PRO A 59 -18.04 -7.25 0.69
CA PRO A 59 -18.45 -8.65 0.74
C PRO A 59 -18.12 -9.45 -0.53
N VAL A 60 -17.62 -8.80 -1.59
CA VAL A 60 -17.37 -9.43 -2.90
C VAL A 60 -16.27 -10.49 -2.80
N ASP A 61 -15.21 -10.19 -2.07
CA ASP A 61 -14.09 -11.10 -1.83
C ASP A 61 -14.11 -11.65 -0.40
N THR A 62 -13.60 -12.88 -0.26
CA THR A 62 -13.27 -13.43 1.06
C THR A 62 -11.86 -13.03 1.46
N VAL A 63 -11.71 -12.29 2.56
CA VAL A 63 -10.41 -11.89 3.11
C VAL A 63 -10.01 -12.86 4.23
N ARG A 64 -8.85 -13.51 4.11
CA ARG A 64 -8.34 -14.48 5.11
C ARG A 64 -6.95 -14.06 5.58
N VAL A 65 -6.63 -14.36 6.85
CA VAL A 65 -5.35 -13.98 7.49
C VAL A 65 -4.12 -14.55 6.77
N ASN A 66 -4.24 -15.75 6.15
CA ASN A 66 -3.13 -16.43 5.47
C ASN A 66 -3.38 -16.56 3.97
N ASP A 67 -4.06 -15.59 3.38
CA ASP A 67 -4.28 -15.53 1.94
C ASP A 67 -2.98 -15.13 1.22
N PRO A 68 -2.39 -16.00 0.38
CA PRO A 68 -1.12 -15.70 -0.28
C PRO A 68 -1.23 -14.56 -1.30
N GLU A 69 -2.45 -14.20 -1.71
CA GLU A 69 -2.69 -13.09 -2.63
C GLU A 69 -2.73 -11.74 -1.90
N ILE A 70 -2.77 -11.72 -0.57
CA ILE A 70 -2.76 -10.51 0.26
C ILE A 70 -1.33 -10.21 0.69
N LEU A 71 -0.93 -8.92 0.64
CA LEU A 71 0.38 -8.52 1.12
C LEU A 71 0.47 -8.68 2.65
N ALA A 72 1.42 -9.49 3.11
CA ALA A 72 1.70 -9.64 4.53
C ALA A 72 2.47 -8.42 5.08
N SER A 73 2.15 -7.99 6.30
CA SER A 73 2.81 -6.83 6.92
C SER A 73 4.34 -6.98 7.06
N LYS A 74 4.83 -8.22 7.27
CA LYS A 74 6.28 -8.52 7.32
C LYS A 74 6.98 -8.27 5.97
N ASP A 75 6.26 -8.54 4.88
CA ASP A 75 6.78 -8.40 3.52
C ASP A 75 6.78 -6.91 3.16
N LEU A 76 5.78 -6.13 3.61
CA LEU A 76 5.78 -4.67 3.50
C LEU A 76 7.02 -4.04 4.15
N LEU A 77 7.37 -4.45 5.38
CA LEU A 77 8.60 -3.97 6.04
C LEU A 77 9.86 -4.34 5.25
N THR A 78 9.88 -5.53 4.64
CA THR A 78 10.98 -5.98 3.78
C THR A 78 11.08 -5.09 2.54
N ILE A 79 9.98 -4.86 1.83
CA ILE A 79 9.90 -3.99 0.64
C ILE A 79 10.41 -2.60 0.97
N GLN A 80 9.96 -2.01 2.09
CA GLN A 80 10.44 -0.70 2.53
C GLN A 80 11.97 -0.65 2.73
N SER A 81 12.62 -1.75 3.06
CA SER A 81 14.08 -1.76 3.23
C SER A 81 14.87 -1.93 1.93
N LEU A 82 14.23 -2.25 0.81
CA LEU A 82 14.90 -2.52 -0.46
C LEU A 82 15.37 -1.24 -1.15
N PRO A 83 16.57 -1.23 -1.75
CA PRO A 83 17.03 -0.12 -2.58
C PRO A 83 16.17 -0.02 -3.85
N GLY A 84 15.95 1.22 -4.30
CA GLY A 84 15.18 1.49 -5.53
C GLY A 84 13.67 1.41 -5.36
N ILE A 85 13.15 1.32 -4.13
CA ILE A 85 11.75 1.59 -3.78
C ILE A 85 11.65 3.05 -3.31
N HIS A 86 10.84 3.85 -3.98
CA HIS A 86 10.74 5.28 -3.72
C HIS A 86 9.51 5.62 -2.85
N ASP A 87 8.31 5.26 -3.30
CA ASP A 87 7.07 5.55 -2.59
C ASP A 87 6.18 4.29 -2.46
N ILE A 88 5.32 4.24 -1.44
CA ILE A 88 4.38 3.14 -1.20
C ILE A 88 3.07 3.71 -0.65
N LEU A 89 1.96 3.43 -1.34
CA LEU A 89 0.61 3.80 -0.89
C LEU A 89 -0.29 2.57 -0.75
N PRO A 90 -1.13 2.48 0.31
CA PRO A 90 -2.12 1.41 0.42
C PRO A 90 -3.23 1.59 -0.63
N VAL A 91 -3.76 0.47 -1.14
CA VAL A 91 -4.92 0.53 -2.04
C VAL A 91 -6.21 0.66 -1.23
N GLY A 92 -6.89 1.81 -1.41
CA GLY A 92 -8.16 2.12 -0.76
C GLY A 92 -9.39 1.68 -1.54
N SER A 93 -10.53 2.29 -1.19
CA SER A 93 -11.84 2.03 -1.81
C SER A 93 -11.94 2.53 -3.26
N HIS A 94 -11.11 3.50 -3.66
CA HIS A 94 -11.07 4.03 -5.02
C HIS A 94 -10.21 3.19 -5.99
N GLY A 95 -9.53 2.15 -5.47
CA GLY A 95 -8.75 1.20 -6.26
C GLY A 95 -7.34 1.69 -6.62
N ALA A 96 -6.55 0.76 -7.15
CA ALA A 96 -5.12 0.97 -7.42
C ALA A 96 -4.84 2.04 -8.47
N GLY A 97 -5.77 2.25 -9.42
CA GLY A 97 -5.63 3.30 -10.44
C GLY A 97 -5.70 4.70 -9.84
N PHE A 98 -6.63 4.92 -8.90
CA PHE A 98 -6.73 6.20 -8.20
C PHE A 98 -5.46 6.49 -7.39
N GLU A 99 -4.99 5.50 -6.61
CA GLU A 99 -3.77 5.68 -5.80
C GLU A 99 -2.54 5.89 -6.67
N MET A 100 -2.46 5.26 -7.85
CA MET A 100 -1.37 5.43 -8.81
C MET A 100 -1.29 6.88 -9.30
N GLU A 101 -2.43 7.50 -9.60
CA GLU A 101 -2.50 8.92 -9.95
C GLU A 101 -2.07 9.81 -8.78
N GLN A 102 -2.52 9.50 -7.55
CA GLN A 102 -2.13 10.26 -6.35
C GLN A 102 -0.63 10.15 -6.06
N MET A 103 -0.04 8.96 -6.21
CA MET A 103 1.39 8.72 -6.03
C MET A 103 2.22 9.61 -6.95
N ALA A 104 1.91 9.63 -8.25
CA ALA A 104 2.62 10.49 -9.20
C ALA A 104 2.35 11.98 -8.93
N CYS A 105 1.09 12.36 -8.69
CA CYS A 105 0.68 13.75 -8.45
C CYS A 105 1.38 14.35 -7.22
N SER A 106 1.49 13.59 -6.13
CA SER A 106 2.15 14.02 -4.90
C SER A 106 3.64 14.31 -5.07
N ALA A 107 4.28 13.68 -6.07
CA ALA A 107 5.66 13.92 -6.48
C ALA A 107 5.80 14.99 -7.58
N GLY A 108 4.70 15.62 -8.03
CA GLY A 108 4.71 16.62 -9.10
C GLY A 108 4.77 16.04 -10.52
N PHE A 109 4.34 14.79 -10.70
CA PHE A 109 4.36 14.05 -11.96
C PHE A 109 2.96 13.56 -12.38
N THR A 110 2.91 12.86 -13.51
CA THR A 110 1.72 12.13 -13.97
C THR A 110 1.97 10.63 -13.99
N ALA A 111 0.92 9.82 -14.02
CA ALA A 111 1.04 8.38 -14.19
C ALA A 111 0.50 7.96 -15.55
N GLU A 112 1.22 7.08 -16.24
CA GLU A 112 0.77 6.41 -17.45
C GLU A 112 0.40 4.95 -17.11
N PRO A 113 -0.88 4.58 -17.19
CA PRO A 113 -1.30 3.21 -16.96
C PRO A 113 -0.73 2.27 -18.04
N VAL A 114 -0.37 1.05 -17.64
CA VAL A 114 -0.02 -0.04 -18.57
C VAL A 114 -1.07 -1.14 -18.53
N THR A 115 -1.08 -2.01 -19.54
CA THR A 115 -1.93 -3.21 -19.50
C THR A 115 -1.54 -4.07 -18.31
N SER A 116 -2.49 -4.30 -17.40
CA SER A 116 -2.31 -5.10 -16.19
C SER A 116 -3.40 -6.17 -16.10
N SER A 117 -3.10 -7.23 -15.36
CA SER A 117 -4.04 -8.34 -15.12
C SER A 117 -5.06 -8.01 -14.02
N ILE A 118 -4.82 -6.94 -13.25
CA ILE A 118 -5.67 -6.53 -12.13
C ILE A 118 -6.68 -5.47 -12.56
N ASP A 119 -7.86 -5.48 -11.95
CA ASP A 119 -8.82 -4.40 -12.07
C ASP A 119 -8.38 -3.19 -11.23
N LEU A 120 -7.95 -2.13 -11.91
CA LEU A 120 -7.45 -0.89 -11.28
C LEU A 120 -8.53 -0.13 -10.50
N LYS A 121 -9.81 -0.41 -10.74
CA LYS A 121 -10.94 0.24 -10.04
C LYS A 121 -11.44 -0.57 -8.85
N LYS A 122 -10.93 -1.79 -8.67
CA LYS A 122 -11.37 -2.67 -7.60
C LYS A 122 -10.86 -2.16 -6.24
N SER A 123 -11.76 -2.10 -5.27
CA SER A 123 -11.44 -1.76 -3.88
C SER A 123 -10.45 -2.77 -3.29
N GLY A 124 -9.46 -2.25 -2.55
CA GLY A 124 -8.50 -3.03 -1.78
C GLY A 124 -8.73 -3.01 -0.27
N GLY A 125 -9.85 -2.48 0.24
CA GLY A 125 -10.11 -2.42 1.69
C GLY A 125 -10.31 -3.81 2.29
N PRO A 126 -9.47 -4.35 3.21
CA PRO A 126 -8.68 -3.70 4.28
C PRO A 126 -7.18 -3.50 3.98
N SER A 127 -6.84 -2.79 2.91
CA SER A 127 -5.46 -2.63 2.41
C SER A 127 -4.79 -3.96 2.09
N THR A 128 -5.48 -4.81 1.33
CA THR A 128 -5.01 -6.15 0.94
C THR A 128 -3.82 -6.13 0.00
N CYS A 129 -3.59 -4.97 -0.63
CA CYS A 129 -2.44 -4.69 -1.45
C CYS A 129 -2.00 -3.23 -1.27
N VAL A 130 -0.78 -2.97 -1.72
CA VAL A 130 -0.21 -1.62 -1.83
C VAL A 130 0.21 -1.39 -3.27
N ILE A 131 0.35 -0.14 -3.67
CA ILE A 131 1.14 0.24 -4.83
C ILE A 131 2.50 0.76 -4.36
N ALA A 132 3.52 0.55 -5.17
CA ALA A 132 4.85 1.09 -4.92
C ALA A 132 5.45 1.64 -6.22
N SER A 133 6.10 2.81 -6.14
CA SER A 133 6.97 3.32 -7.19
C SER A 133 8.39 2.82 -6.96
N MET A 134 9.00 2.32 -8.03
CA MET A 134 10.32 1.71 -7.95
C MET A 134 11.07 1.71 -9.27
N THR A 135 12.40 1.58 -9.18
CA THR A 135 13.25 1.32 -10.34
C THR A 135 12.89 0.01 -11.04
N GLU A 136 13.19 -0.09 -12.34
CA GLU A 136 12.95 -1.31 -13.12
C GLU A 136 13.79 -2.50 -12.59
N GLU A 137 14.99 -2.25 -12.06
CA GLU A 137 15.83 -3.26 -11.40
C GLU A 137 15.19 -3.81 -10.13
N ALA A 138 14.62 -2.93 -9.27
CA ALA A 138 13.91 -3.34 -8.08
C ALA A 138 12.68 -4.19 -8.43
N PHE A 139 11.90 -3.77 -9.44
CA PHE A 139 10.75 -4.54 -9.92
C PHE A 139 11.14 -5.95 -10.36
N LYS A 140 12.19 -6.09 -11.17
CA LYS A 140 12.68 -7.40 -11.66
C LYS A 140 13.11 -8.34 -10.55
N THR A 141 13.64 -7.80 -9.45
CA THR A 141 14.18 -8.60 -8.34
C THR A 141 13.22 -8.79 -7.17
N LEU A 142 12.10 -8.06 -7.14
CA LEU A 142 11.15 -8.02 -6.04
C LEU A 142 10.61 -9.41 -5.64
N HIS A 143 10.34 -10.27 -6.62
CA HIS A 143 9.84 -11.63 -6.40
C HIS A 143 10.79 -12.54 -5.59
N ASN A 144 12.07 -12.16 -5.46
CA ASN A 144 13.03 -12.90 -4.63
C ASN A 144 12.84 -12.64 -3.13
N TYR A 145 12.13 -11.56 -2.76
CA TYR A 145 12.00 -11.10 -1.38
C TYR A 145 10.61 -11.36 -0.79
N ILE A 146 9.59 -11.51 -1.63
CA ILE A 146 8.19 -11.64 -1.20
C ILE A 146 7.48 -12.73 -1.99
N ALA A 147 6.46 -13.34 -1.38
CA ALA A 147 5.64 -14.38 -2.03
C ALA A 147 4.37 -13.84 -2.69
N SER A 148 3.92 -12.64 -2.30
CA SER A 148 2.68 -12.05 -2.81
C SER A 148 2.77 -11.74 -4.32
N PRO A 149 1.65 -11.83 -5.06
CA PRO A 149 1.61 -11.46 -6.48
C PRO A 149 2.08 -10.03 -6.70
N ILE A 150 2.81 -9.79 -7.80
CA ILE A 150 3.25 -8.45 -8.21
C ILE A 150 2.76 -8.17 -9.63
N ASN A 151 2.19 -6.99 -9.84
CA ASN A 151 1.65 -6.58 -11.14
C ASN A 151 2.06 -5.14 -11.44
N LYS A 152 2.81 -4.93 -12.53
CA LYS A 152 3.05 -3.57 -13.04
C LYS A 152 1.70 -3.00 -13.50
N ILE A 153 1.40 -1.78 -13.08
CA ILE A 153 0.14 -1.09 -13.37
C ILE A 153 0.34 0.25 -14.08
N GLY A 154 1.53 0.84 -13.96
CA GLY A 154 1.86 2.07 -14.67
C GLY A 154 3.33 2.43 -14.60
N VAL A 155 3.62 3.62 -15.12
CA VAL A 155 4.93 4.26 -15.09
C VAL A 155 4.74 5.73 -14.74
N VAL A 156 5.64 6.28 -13.91
CA VAL A 156 5.66 7.71 -13.60
C VAL A 156 6.22 8.48 -14.80
N GLN A 157 5.50 9.51 -15.25
CA GLN A 157 5.85 10.34 -16.40
C GLN A 157 5.99 11.83 -16.00
N PRO A 158 6.92 12.58 -16.63
CA PRO A 158 6.96 14.03 -16.49
C PRO A 158 5.62 14.67 -16.87
N VAL A 159 5.28 15.80 -16.23
CA VAL A 159 4.17 16.64 -16.69
C VAL A 159 4.51 17.17 -18.08
N LYS A 160 3.58 17.05 -19.03
CA LYS A 160 3.73 17.56 -20.40
C LYS A 160 3.67 19.09 -20.47
#